data_AF-A0A2J8AB43-F1
#
_entry.id   AF-A0A2J8AB43-F1
#
_cell.length_a   1.000
_cell.length_b   1.000
_cell.length_c   1.000
_cell.angle_alpha   90.00
_cell.angle_beta   90.00
_cell.angle_gamma   90.00
#
_symmetry.space_group_name_H-M   'P 1'
#
loop_
_entity.id
_entity.type
_entity.pdbx_description
1 polymer ?
#
loop_
_entity_poly.entity_id
_entity_poly.type
_entity_poly.pdbx_seq_one_letter_code
_entity_poly.pdbx_strand_id
1 'polypeptide(L)'
;SSPSRRRLLSEHEMRARRMVLEYHGTRRSLADFVALKDILSGLSNLNLEATSTQGVVKKEYNGAKDLMIVGGRPLNVSSLTFIFSSSSCGRTLTQLPMSVFNQRWLGTGAPSTAASMQLYHSVCSYNKLRFPTELNRVYGPIDLPCKGTSSKGAYALDTGCDDPELFALWDNAKKYLQKNDPAVFASLAMYRRKVMVFPFATCNWGGLANVGCPGSDDCTTWISPDLKDTSVDLSLVLHELAHNIGLAHSARVVCDSATCQFDDYGDFTDFMGSGGPNDKDGLLCLSAPQAYKAGWSSPVAGGEFKLTDLAVGSTFDNNKFVLPAAALSDKNFLRIIVDQGGMAVSTIRTLERALYVSFRVRQPRTPTPGYDSGLADDYNRRVFVHEFNETADNKASDQRKPPLIQGMLDVKDSTGKSPTVKGTWGVLSDTFTYGSVAGQNGLRIRQV
;
A
#
# COMPACT_ATOMS: atom_id res chain seq x y z
N SER A 1 57.02 4.17 0.76
CA SER A 1 55.73 3.49 0.50
C SER A 1 55.34 2.68 1.74
N SER A 2 54.49 3.24 2.60
CA SER A 2 54.05 2.54 3.82
C SER A 2 52.71 1.85 3.54
N PRO A 3 52.54 0.54 3.83
CA PRO A 3 51.33 -0.18 3.46
C PRO A 3 50.19 0.20 4.41
N SER A 4 49.07 0.66 3.83
CA SER A 4 47.82 0.96 4.53
C SER A 4 47.27 -0.32 5.19
N ARG A 5 47.51 -0.49 6.50
CA ARG A 5 46.84 -1.51 7.31
C ARG A 5 45.38 -1.10 7.49
N ARG A 6 44.46 -1.77 6.79
CA ARG A 6 43.03 -1.70 7.10
C ARG A 6 42.82 -2.21 8.53
N ARG A 7 42.47 -1.31 9.44
CA ARG A 7 42.05 -1.66 10.80
C ARG A 7 40.77 -2.48 10.71
N LEU A 8 40.85 -3.74 11.17
CA LEU A 8 39.67 -4.58 11.37
C LEU A 8 38.85 -3.97 12.51
N LEU A 9 37.54 -3.87 12.29
CA LEU A 9 36.60 -3.39 13.30
C LEU A 9 36.55 -4.41 14.45
N SER A 10 36.46 -3.89 15.68
CA SER A 10 36.19 -4.71 16.86
C SER A 10 34.80 -5.35 16.78
N GLU A 11 34.59 -6.40 17.56
CA GLU A 11 33.33 -7.15 17.63
C GLU A 11 32.14 -6.25 18.04
N HIS A 12 32.39 -5.30 18.95
CA HIS A 12 31.43 -4.26 19.33
C HIS A 12 31.09 -3.28 18.20
N GLU A 13 32.08 -2.85 17.40
CA GLU A 13 31.86 -1.98 16.23
C GLU A 13 31.10 -2.72 15.11
N MET A 14 31.37 -4.02 14.93
CA MET A 14 30.63 -4.89 13.99
C MET A 14 29.18 -5.14 14.44
N ARG A 15 28.94 -5.24 15.76
CA ARG A 15 27.60 -5.37 16.34
C ARG A 15 26.81 -4.07 16.25
N ALA A 16 27.43 -2.93 16.54
CA ALA A 16 26.84 -1.61 16.34
C ALA A 16 26.50 -1.35 14.87
N ARG A 17 27.41 -1.73 13.95
CA ARG A 17 27.17 -1.66 12.50
C ARG A 17 25.98 -2.53 12.06
N ARG A 18 25.83 -3.75 12.59
CA ARG A 18 24.67 -4.61 12.32
C ARG A 18 23.38 -4.00 12.83
N MET A 19 23.36 -3.48 14.05
CA MET A 19 22.18 -2.81 14.61
C MET A 19 21.78 -1.56 13.82
N VAL A 20 22.73 -0.76 13.35
CA VAL A 20 22.45 0.44 12.52
C VAL A 20 21.91 0.05 11.14
N LEU A 21 22.45 -1.01 10.52
CA LEU A 21 21.96 -1.53 9.23
C LEU A 21 20.58 -2.19 9.36
N GLU A 22 20.28 -2.85 10.48
CA GLU A 22 18.97 -3.43 10.77
C GLU A 22 17.92 -2.38 11.15
N TYR A 23 18.32 -1.32 11.87
CA TYR A 23 17.41 -0.25 12.32
C TYR A 23 16.96 0.68 11.19
N HIS A 24 17.79 0.87 10.15
CA HIS A 24 17.49 1.83 9.08
C HIS A 24 16.88 1.26 7.81
N GLY A 25 16.71 -0.06 7.67
CA GLY A 25 15.99 -0.70 6.55
C GLY A 25 16.46 -0.33 5.13
N THR A 26 17.51 0.47 4.99
CA THR A 26 17.94 1.09 3.74
C THR A 26 19.40 0.73 3.55
N ARG A 27 19.71 0.00 2.47
CA ARG A 27 21.09 -0.15 1.99
C ARG A 27 21.54 1.20 1.43
N ARG A 28 21.96 2.13 2.28
CA ARG A 28 22.72 3.31 1.85
C ARG A 28 24.14 2.90 1.46
N SER A 29 24.68 3.57 0.44
CA SER A 29 26.02 3.27 -0.07
C SER A 29 27.11 3.61 0.97
N LEU A 30 28.26 2.94 0.87
CA LEU A 30 29.41 3.10 1.77
C LEU A 30 29.93 4.56 1.84
N ALA A 31 29.65 5.38 0.82
CA ALA A 31 30.07 6.78 0.73
C ALA A 31 29.36 7.68 1.77
N ASP A 32 28.08 7.44 2.03
CA ASP A 32 27.30 8.22 3.02
C ASP A 32 27.69 7.92 4.47
N PHE A 33 28.26 6.72 4.71
CA PHE A 33 28.76 6.32 6.03
C PHE A 33 30.06 7.04 6.40
N VAL A 34 30.92 7.35 5.42
CA VAL A 34 32.17 8.10 5.66
C VAL A 34 31.85 9.55 6.01
N ALA A 35 30.90 10.17 5.32
CA ALA A 35 30.44 11.53 5.63
C ALA A 35 29.86 11.64 7.05
N LEU A 36 29.12 10.62 7.51
CA LEU A 36 28.57 10.59 8.88
C LEU A 36 29.65 10.41 9.94
N LYS A 37 30.69 9.60 9.66
CA LYS A 37 31.84 9.43 10.55
C LYS A 37 32.64 10.73 10.69
N ASP A 38 32.82 11.46 9.60
CA ASP A 38 33.54 12.73 9.62
C ASP A 38 32.78 13.79 10.42
N ILE A 39 31.44 13.84 10.27
CA ILE A 39 30.56 14.69 11.09
C ILE A 39 30.62 14.31 12.59
N LEU A 40 30.60 13.01 12.91
CA LEU A 40 30.67 12.55 14.30
C LEU A 40 32.06 12.76 14.93
N SER A 41 33.14 12.69 14.14
CA SER A 41 34.50 13.01 14.60
C SER A 41 34.71 14.52 14.82
N GLY A 42 33.99 15.36 14.08
CA GLY A 42 33.96 16.81 14.32
C GLY A 42 33.20 17.19 15.60
N LEU A 43 32.23 16.37 16.01
CA LEU A 43 31.42 16.59 17.22
C LEU A 43 32.07 16.08 18.51
N SER A 44 33.10 15.22 18.45
CA SER A 44 33.78 14.73 19.66
C SER A 44 34.78 15.72 20.28
N ASN A 45 35.03 16.86 19.63
CA ASN A 45 35.98 17.87 20.09
C ASN A 45 35.32 19.13 20.68
N LEU A 46 34.02 19.13 20.92
CA LEU A 46 33.30 20.20 21.60
C LEU A 46 32.68 19.68 22.90
N ASN A 47 33.43 19.87 23.99
CA ASN A 47 33.01 19.99 25.39
C ASN A 47 31.83 19.10 25.88
N LEU A 48 32.19 17.96 26.48
CA LEU A 48 31.34 17.20 27.39
C LEU A 48 31.57 17.68 28.84
N GLU A 49 30.76 18.64 29.29
CA GLU A 49 30.35 18.76 30.70
C GLU A 49 28.85 19.07 30.73
N ALA A 50 28.01 18.04 30.90
CA ALA A 50 26.63 18.19 31.35
C ALA A 50 26.13 16.86 31.94
N THR A 51 26.22 16.80 33.26
CA THR A 51 25.29 16.20 34.23
C THR A 51 24.25 15.21 33.72
N SER A 52 24.31 14.00 34.30
CA SER A 52 23.27 12.99 34.25
C SER A 52 21.95 13.48 34.84
N THR A 53 20.86 13.16 34.14
CA THR A 53 19.56 12.65 34.63
C THR A 53 18.43 13.23 33.79
N GLN A 54 18.12 12.57 32.68
CA GLN A 54 16.75 12.47 32.18
C GLN A 54 16.69 11.27 31.25
N GLY A 55 15.84 10.30 31.61
CA GLY A 55 15.62 9.10 30.83
C GLY A 55 15.21 9.48 29.41
N VAL A 56 16.03 9.09 28.44
CA VAL A 56 15.61 9.10 27.03
C VAL A 56 14.47 8.12 26.94
N VAL A 57 13.25 8.64 26.96
CA VAL A 57 12.07 7.89 26.55
C VAL A 57 12.33 7.45 25.11
N LYS A 58 12.65 6.17 24.93
CA LYS A 58 12.65 5.54 23.61
C LYS A 58 11.23 5.68 23.07
N LYS A 59 10.99 6.69 22.24
CA LYS A 59 9.83 6.69 21.35
C LYS A 59 10.10 5.61 20.30
N GLU A 60 9.73 4.37 20.61
CA GLU A 60 9.63 3.32 19.61
C GLU A 60 8.50 3.70 18.65
N TYR A 61 8.87 4.26 17.49
CA TYR A 61 7.94 4.41 16.38
C TYR A 61 7.71 3.03 15.75
N ASN A 62 6.86 2.23 16.39
CA ASN A 62 6.37 0.96 15.86
C ASN A 62 5.17 1.24 14.95
N GLY A 63 5.40 1.83 13.77
CA GLY A 63 4.39 1.94 12.69
C GLY A 63 3.81 0.56 12.31
N ALA A 64 2.72 0.52 11.55
CA ALA A 64 1.98 -0.70 11.23
C ALA A 64 2.81 -1.77 10.48
N LYS A 65 3.50 -2.66 11.23
CA LYS A 65 4.57 -3.52 10.71
C LYS A 65 4.12 -4.81 10.00
N ASP A 66 2.84 -5.13 9.90
CA ASP A 66 2.41 -6.49 9.52
C ASP A 66 1.75 -6.63 8.14
N LEU A 67 1.40 -5.52 7.45
CA LEU A 67 1.31 -5.52 5.97
C LEU A 67 2.50 -4.79 5.32
N MET A 68 3.36 -4.15 6.10
CA MET A 68 4.61 -3.56 5.60
C MET A 68 5.77 -4.54 5.81
N ILE A 69 6.49 -4.88 4.74
CA ILE A 69 7.61 -5.82 4.84
C ILE A 69 8.89 -5.08 5.19
N VAL A 70 9.42 -5.35 6.39
CA VAL A 70 10.74 -4.89 6.82
C VAL A 70 11.69 -6.07 6.95
N GLY A 71 12.82 -6.05 6.24
CA GLY A 71 13.86 -7.09 6.36
C GLY A 71 13.63 -8.36 5.53
N GLY A 72 12.67 -8.36 4.60
CA GLY A 72 12.53 -9.38 3.55
C GLY A 72 12.06 -10.76 4.00
N ARG A 73 11.57 -10.90 5.25
CA ARG A 73 10.95 -12.14 5.72
C ARG A 73 9.43 -12.11 5.50
N PRO A 74 8.81 -13.24 5.15
CA PRO A 74 7.35 -13.31 5.14
C PRO A 74 6.76 -12.96 6.51
N LEU A 75 5.69 -12.17 6.50
CA LEU A 75 4.94 -11.79 7.69
C LEU A 75 3.54 -12.41 7.66
N ASN A 76 3.09 -12.88 8.82
CA ASN A 76 1.73 -13.33 8.98
C ASN A 76 0.86 -12.14 9.39
N VAL A 77 -0.16 -11.88 8.60
CA VAL A 77 -1.20 -10.88 8.88
C VAL A 77 -2.13 -11.44 9.94
N SER A 78 -2.48 -10.62 10.94
CA SER A 78 -3.49 -10.94 11.93
C SER A 78 -4.66 -9.96 11.89
N SER A 79 -5.87 -10.49 12.04
CA SER A 79 -7.09 -9.70 12.09
C SER A 79 -8.20 -10.35 12.90
N LEU A 80 -9.06 -9.53 13.47
CA LEU A 80 -10.38 -9.93 13.97
C LEU A 80 -11.42 -9.23 13.11
N THR A 81 -12.29 -9.99 12.50
CA THR A 81 -13.37 -9.50 11.64
C THR A 81 -14.71 -9.76 12.31
N PHE A 82 -15.55 -8.74 12.40
CA PHE A 82 -16.86 -8.81 13.03
C PHE A 82 -17.92 -8.42 12.01
N ILE A 83 -18.86 -9.31 11.76
CA ILE A 83 -19.98 -9.08 10.85
C ILE A 83 -21.20 -8.80 11.72
N PHE A 84 -21.75 -7.61 11.57
CA PHE A 84 -22.87 -7.14 12.35
C PHE A 84 -24.17 -7.16 11.54
N SER A 85 -25.28 -7.30 12.25
CA SER A 85 -26.63 -7.05 11.76
C SER A 85 -27.39 -6.21 12.78
N SER A 86 -28.49 -5.61 12.36
CA SER A 86 -29.48 -5.05 13.29
C SER A 86 -30.88 -5.44 12.87
N SER A 87 -31.43 -6.46 13.53
CA SER A 87 -32.81 -6.91 13.35
C SER A 87 -33.81 -5.77 13.61
N SER A 88 -33.54 -4.93 14.62
CA SER A 88 -34.41 -3.84 15.05
C SER A 88 -34.59 -2.69 14.06
N CYS A 89 -33.71 -2.55 13.06
CA CYS A 89 -33.90 -1.62 11.94
C CYS A 89 -33.82 -2.27 10.56
N GLY A 90 -33.98 -3.59 10.50
CA GLY A 90 -34.01 -4.34 9.23
C GLY A 90 -32.67 -4.35 8.47
N ARG A 91 -31.55 -4.14 9.17
CA ARG A 91 -30.20 -4.09 8.59
C ARG A 91 -29.51 -5.45 8.73
N THR A 92 -29.97 -6.44 7.97
CA THR A 92 -29.45 -7.81 8.01
C THR A 92 -28.89 -8.23 6.65
N LEU A 93 -27.64 -8.68 6.62
CA LEU A 93 -26.94 -9.20 5.43
C LEU A 93 -27.41 -10.61 5.04
N THR A 94 -28.70 -10.76 4.74
CA THR A 94 -29.29 -12.08 4.42
C THR A 94 -28.68 -12.73 3.18
N GLN A 95 -28.20 -11.93 2.22
CA GLN A 95 -27.61 -12.39 0.97
C GLN A 95 -26.10 -12.70 1.07
N LEU A 96 -25.46 -12.34 2.19
CA LEU A 96 -24.04 -12.61 2.47
C LEU A 96 -23.90 -13.51 3.70
N PRO A 97 -24.23 -14.81 3.59
CA PRO A 97 -24.10 -15.73 4.71
C PRO A 97 -22.64 -15.94 5.09
N MET A 98 -22.40 -16.33 6.34
CA MET A 98 -21.06 -16.57 6.88
C MET A 98 -20.23 -17.56 6.06
N SER A 99 -20.86 -18.55 5.42
CA SER A 99 -20.16 -19.49 4.54
C SER A 99 -19.54 -18.81 3.33
N VAL A 100 -20.30 -17.94 2.65
CA VAL A 100 -19.82 -17.16 1.50
C VAL A 100 -18.78 -16.14 1.96
N PHE A 101 -19.00 -15.48 3.09
CA PHE A 101 -17.99 -14.59 3.66
C PHE A 101 -16.67 -15.34 3.92
N ASN A 102 -16.72 -16.49 4.60
CA ASN A 102 -15.53 -17.29 4.90
C ASN A 102 -14.83 -17.84 3.65
N GLN A 103 -15.57 -18.18 2.59
CA GLN A 103 -14.95 -18.53 1.30
C GLN A 103 -14.11 -17.38 0.75
N ARG A 104 -14.64 -16.16 0.79
CA ARG A 104 -13.98 -14.95 0.28
C ARG A 104 -12.89 -14.44 1.23
N TRP A 105 -13.03 -14.66 2.53
CA TRP A 105 -12.07 -14.19 3.52
C TRP A 105 -10.92 -15.19 3.70
N LEU A 106 -11.27 -16.42 4.09
CA LEU A 106 -10.33 -17.46 4.50
C LEU A 106 -9.97 -18.45 3.38
N GLY A 107 -10.66 -18.41 2.25
CA GLY A 107 -10.52 -19.41 1.18
C GLY A 107 -11.16 -20.76 1.50
N THR A 108 -11.70 -20.95 2.72
CA THR A 108 -12.24 -22.22 3.19
C THR A 108 -13.47 -22.62 2.39
N GLY A 109 -13.38 -23.76 1.69
CA GLY A 109 -14.47 -24.28 0.87
C GLY A 109 -14.76 -23.46 -0.40
N ALA A 110 -13.87 -22.53 -0.76
CA ALA A 110 -13.96 -21.78 -2.01
C ALA A 110 -13.46 -22.63 -3.19
N PRO A 111 -14.04 -22.48 -4.41
CA PRO A 111 -13.42 -23.01 -5.62
C PRO A 111 -11.99 -22.50 -5.78
N SER A 112 -11.10 -23.31 -6.38
CA SER A 112 -9.69 -22.91 -6.58
C SER A 112 -9.52 -21.64 -7.42
N THR A 113 -10.54 -21.30 -8.21
CA THR A 113 -10.61 -20.13 -9.08
C THR A 113 -11.13 -18.88 -8.36
N ALA A 114 -11.64 -18.98 -7.14
CA ALA A 114 -12.23 -17.86 -6.42
C ALA A 114 -11.14 -17.02 -5.74
N ALA A 115 -11.22 -15.70 -5.87
CA ALA A 115 -10.39 -14.79 -5.08
C ALA A 115 -10.72 -14.90 -3.59
N SER A 116 -9.69 -14.76 -2.76
CA SER A 116 -9.83 -14.65 -1.31
C SER A 116 -8.83 -13.67 -0.73
N MET A 117 -9.03 -13.20 0.51
CA MET A 117 -8.01 -12.37 1.18
C MET A 117 -6.68 -13.11 1.30
N GLN A 118 -6.69 -14.44 1.48
CA GLN A 118 -5.48 -15.24 1.50
C GLN A 118 -4.73 -15.19 0.17
N LEU A 119 -5.43 -15.35 -0.95
CA LEU A 119 -4.83 -15.24 -2.27
C LEU A 119 -4.36 -13.83 -2.56
N TYR A 120 -5.15 -12.81 -2.24
CA TYR A 120 -4.75 -11.42 -2.42
C TYR A 120 -3.44 -11.08 -1.71
N HIS A 121 -3.33 -11.41 -0.42
CA HIS A 121 -2.12 -11.16 0.34
C HIS A 121 -0.94 -11.94 -0.25
N SER A 122 -1.08 -13.24 -0.50
CA SER A 122 0.04 -14.06 -0.99
C SER A 122 0.47 -13.72 -2.41
N VAL A 123 -0.47 -13.52 -3.33
CA VAL A 123 -0.18 -13.24 -4.75
C VAL A 123 0.32 -11.80 -4.92
N CYS A 124 -0.41 -10.80 -4.43
CA CYS A 124 -0.05 -9.40 -4.68
C CYS A 124 1.20 -8.94 -3.91
N SER A 125 1.60 -9.64 -2.84
CA SER A 125 2.82 -9.36 -2.09
C SER A 125 3.99 -10.29 -2.41
N TYR A 126 3.89 -11.15 -3.43
CA TYR A 126 4.95 -12.11 -3.80
C TYR A 126 5.32 -13.07 -2.64
N ASN A 127 4.30 -13.59 -1.96
CA ASN A 127 4.38 -14.45 -0.78
C ASN A 127 5.07 -13.83 0.44
N LYS A 128 5.26 -12.50 0.45
CA LYS A 128 5.81 -11.79 1.61
C LYS A 128 4.77 -11.60 2.69
N LEU A 129 3.49 -11.60 2.36
CA LEU A 129 2.39 -11.61 3.31
C LEU A 129 1.65 -12.93 3.24
N ARG A 130 1.29 -13.43 4.41
CA ARG A 130 0.47 -14.63 4.58
C ARG A 130 -0.74 -14.25 5.42
N PHE A 131 -1.90 -14.77 5.06
CA PHE A 131 -3.15 -14.55 5.78
C PHE A 131 -3.63 -15.88 6.39
N PRO A 132 -2.93 -16.39 7.41
CA PRO A 132 -3.25 -17.70 7.97
C PRO A 132 -4.57 -17.66 8.74
N THR A 133 -5.39 -18.70 8.59
CA THR A 133 -6.73 -18.77 9.18
C THR A 133 -6.71 -18.70 10.71
N GLU A 134 -5.67 -19.22 11.35
CA GLU A 134 -5.51 -19.23 12.81
C GLU A 134 -5.26 -17.84 13.41
N LEU A 135 -4.78 -16.88 12.60
CA LEU A 135 -4.57 -15.48 13.01
C LEU A 135 -5.61 -14.52 12.44
N ASN A 136 -6.54 -15.01 11.61
CA ASN A 136 -7.57 -14.20 10.98
C ASN A 136 -8.94 -14.78 11.31
N ARG A 137 -9.53 -14.31 12.40
CA ARG A 137 -10.80 -14.84 12.93
C ARG A 137 -11.97 -14.00 12.44
N VAL A 138 -13.07 -14.66 12.11
CA VAL A 138 -14.33 -14.03 11.69
C VAL A 138 -15.41 -14.40 12.70
N TYR A 139 -16.09 -13.39 13.24
CA TYR A 139 -17.22 -13.53 14.16
C TYR A 139 -18.48 -12.95 13.52
N GLY A 140 -19.60 -13.65 13.64
CA GLY A 140 -20.91 -13.13 13.27
C GLY A 140 -21.86 -14.17 12.67
N PRO A 141 -23.07 -13.74 12.26
CA PRO A 141 -23.57 -12.36 12.44
C PRO A 141 -23.81 -12.01 13.91
N ILE A 142 -23.43 -10.80 14.32
CA ILE A 142 -23.65 -10.24 15.66
C ILE A 142 -24.79 -9.24 15.59
N ASP A 143 -25.90 -9.51 16.27
CA ASP A 143 -27.04 -8.60 16.28
C ASP A 143 -26.80 -7.43 17.25
N LEU A 144 -26.96 -6.21 16.75
CA LEU A 144 -26.78 -4.97 17.47
C LEU A 144 -28.10 -4.19 17.52
N PRO A 145 -28.51 -3.62 18.66
CA PRO A 145 -29.64 -2.70 18.71
C PRO A 145 -29.45 -1.54 17.74
N CYS A 146 -30.51 -1.08 17.08
CA CYS A 146 -30.44 0.02 16.13
C CYS A 146 -29.94 1.32 16.78
N LYS A 147 -30.36 1.54 18.03
CA LYS A 147 -30.05 2.75 18.79
C LYS A 147 -29.47 2.39 20.15
N GLY A 148 -28.56 3.21 20.64
CA GLY A 148 -27.96 3.03 21.95
C GLY A 148 -26.89 4.06 22.26
N THR A 149 -25.92 3.67 23.09
CA THR A 149 -24.78 4.51 23.46
C THR A 149 -23.48 3.74 23.26
N SER A 150 -22.52 4.39 22.62
CA SER A 150 -21.13 3.95 22.47
C SER A 150 -20.20 4.83 23.29
N SER A 151 -18.91 4.50 23.27
CA SER A 151 -17.84 5.30 23.85
C SER A 151 -17.71 6.71 23.25
N LYS A 152 -18.37 6.98 22.11
CA LYS A 152 -18.35 8.28 21.42
C LYS A 152 -19.66 9.05 21.48
N GLY A 153 -20.71 8.50 22.10
CA GLY A 153 -21.99 9.18 22.26
C GLY A 153 -23.19 8.28 21.96
N ALA A 154 -24.37 8.89 21.83
CA ALA A 154 -25.56 8.19 21.36
C ALA A 154 -25.43 7.85 19.88
N TYR A 155 -25.81 6.63 19.49
CA TYR A 155 -25.75 6.17 18.10
C TYR A 155 -27.14 5.76 17.60
N ALA A 156 -27.34 5.87 16.29
CA ALA A 156 -28.50 5.40 15.56
C ALA A 156 -28.10 4.85 14.17
N LEU A 157 -27.97 3.53 14.06
CA LEU A 157 -27.40 2.85 12.87
C LEU A 157 -28.26 2.97 11.59
N ASP A 158 -29.53 3.34 11.74
CA ASP A 158 -30.47 3.54 10.63
C ASP A 158 -30.35 4.91 9.97
N THR A 159 -29.75 5.89 10.66
CA THR A 159 -29.65 7.28 10.18
C THR A 159 -28.24 7.83 10.23
N GLY A 160 -27.37 7.30 11.10
CA GLY A 160 -26.03 7.78 11.36
C GLY A 160 -24.93 6.94 10.72
N CYS A 161 -23.76 7.55 10.58
CA CYS A 161 -22.54 6.95 10.04
C CYS A 161 -21.29 7.64 10.61
N ASP A 162 -21.41 8.28 11.77
CA ASP A 162 -20.33 9.06 12.36
C ASP A 162 -19.63 8.28 13.50
N ASP A 163 -18.70 8.92 14.19
CA ASP A 163 -17.97 8.37 15.33
C ASP A 163 -18.85 7.56 16.31
N PRO A 164 -20.05 8.01 16.74
CA PRO A 164 -20.90 7.22 17.61
C PRO A 164 -21.27 5.84 17.05
N GLU A 165 -21.69 5.75 15.79
CA GLU A 165 -22.06 4.48 15.13
C GLU A 165 -20.84 3.59 14.87
N LEU A 166 -19.76 4.18 14.36
CA LEU A 166 -18.52 3.46 14.05
C LEU A 166 -17.93 2.80 15.30
N PHE A 167 -17.89 3.54 16.41
CA PHE A 167 -17.39 3.04 17.69
C PHE A 167 -18.40 2.17 18.42
N ALA A 168 -19.71 2.27 18.13
CA ALA A 168 -20.70 1.32 18.62
C ALA A 168 -20.37 -0.11 18.16
N LEU A 169 -19.98 -0.28 16.89
CA LEU A 169 -19.56 -1.59 16.38
C LEU A 169 -18.34 -2.13 17.15
N TRP A 170 -17.30 -1.31 17.35
CA TRP A 170 -16.11 -1.75 18.07
C TRP A 170 -16.38 -2.05 19.55
N ASP A 171 -17.17 -1.23 20.23
CA ASP A 171 -17.53 -1.46 21.63
C ASP A 171 -18.33 -2.76 21.81
N ASN A 172 -19.21 -3.07 20.87
CA ASN A 172 -19.98 -4.32 20.91
C ASN A 172 -19.17 -5.53 20.48
N ALA A 173 -18.20 -5.40 19.57
CA ALA A 173 -17.22 -6.44 19.29
C ALA A 173 -16.44 -6.84 20.56
N LYS A 174 -15.95 -5.85 21.32
CA LYS A 174 -15.25 -6.09 22.59
C LYS A 174 -16.14 -6.82 23.59
N LYS A 175 -17.39 -6.37 23.80
CA LYS A 175 -18.35 -7.04 24.68
C LYS A 175 -18.65 -8.47 24.23
N TYR A 176 -18.80 -8.68 22.93
CA TYR A 176 -19.01 -10.00 22.35
C TYR A 176 -17.82 -10.93 22.65
N LEU A 177 -16.59 -10.46 22.44
CA LEU A 177 -15.40 -11.25 22.75
C LEU A 177 -15.25 -11.55 24.24
N GLN A 178 -15.46 -10.55 25.12
CA GLN A 178 -15.43 -10.76 26.58
C GLN A 178 -16.33 -11.92 27.01
N LYS A 179 -17.50 -12.03 26.39
CA LYS A 179 -18.50 -13.05 26.70
C LYS A 179 -18.22 -14.39 26.02
N ASN A 180 -17.86 -14.39 24.73
CA ASN A 180 -17.88 -15.59 23.89
C ASN A 180 -16.48 -16.14 23.56
N ASP A 181 -15.44 -15.31 23.62
CA ASP A 181 -14.05 -15.71 23.37
C ASP A 181 -13.09 -14.89 24.27
N PRO A 182 -13.14 -15.10 25.60
CA PRO A 182 -12.37 -14.31 26.56
C PRO A 182 -10.85 -14.48 26.37
N ALA A 183 -10.40 -15.59 25.77
CA ALA A 183 -9.00 -15.80 25.44
C ALA A 183 -8.52 -14.86 24.33
N VAL A 184 -9.31 -14.68 23.26
CA VAL A 184 -9.02 -13.67 22.23
C VAL A 184 -9.16 -12.26 22.80
N PHE A 185 -10.16 -12.02 23.64
CA PHE A 185 -10.29 -10.72 24.31
C PHE A 185 -9.05 -10.35 25.13
N ALA A 186 -8.49 -11.30 25.89
CA ALA A 186 -7.27 -11.10 26.67
C ALA A 186 -6.01 -10.88 25.79
N SER A 187 -6.08 -11.24 24.51
CA SER A 187 -4.97 -11.14 23.55
C SER A 187 -5.26 -10.19 22.38
N LEU A 188 -6.17 -9.21 22.54
CA LEU A 188 -6.58 -8.27 21.49
C LEU A 188 -5.40 -7.55 20.80
N ALA A 189 -4.35 -7.23 21.56
CA ALA A 189 -3.15 -6.55 21.04
C ALA A 189 -2.35 -7.41 20.03
N MET A 190 -2.54 -8.73 20.02
CA MET A 190 -1.89 -9.65 19.05
C MET A 190 -2.51 -9.55 17.65
N TYR A 191 -3.76 -9.11 17.57
CA TYR A 191 -4.50 -8.98 16.32
C TYR A 191 -4.49 -7.53 15.89
N ARG A 192 -3.57 -7.11 15.02
CA ARG A 192 -3.40 -5.66 14.80
C ARG A 192 -4.62 -5.02 14.13
N ARG A 193 -5.31 -5.74 13.25
CA ARG A 193 -6.50 -5.26 12.53
C ARG A 193 -7.80 -5.68 13.18
N LYS A 194 -8.71 -4.73 13.32
CA LYS A 194 -10.08 -4.89 13.77
C LYS A 194 -10.99 -4.44 12.63
N VAL A 195 -11.62 -5.39 11.95
CA VAL A 195 -12.48 -5.14 10.79
C VAL A 195 -13.93 -5.27 11.22
N MET A 196 -14.72 -4.23 11.02
CA MET A 196 -16.15 -4.21 11.32
C MET A 196 -16.92 -4.11 10.01
N VAL A 197 -17.81 -5.07 9.78
CA VAL A 197 -18.65 -5.14 8.59
C VAL A 197 -20.10 -4.91 9.02
N PHE A 198 -20.73 -3.86 8.50
CA PHE A 198 -22.13 -3.54 8.81
C PHE A 198 -22.78 -2.81 7.64
N PRO A 199 -24.01 -3.17 7.21
CA PRO A 199 -24.68 -2.49 6.11
C PRO A 199 -25.29 -1.17 6.54
N PHE A 200 -24.49 -0.11 6.60
CA PHE A 200 -24.96 1.21 7.00
C PHE A 200 -26.00 1.76 6.03
N ALA A 201 -26.87 2.63 6.55
CA ALA A 201 -27.96 3.23 5.79
C ALA A 201 -27.56 4.45 4.97
N THR A 202 -26.65 5.26 5.51
CA THR A 202 -26.46 6.66 5.12
C THR A 202 -25.00 7.04 4.85
N CYS A 203 -24.08 6.08 4.91
CA CYS A 203 -22.68 6.33 4.58
C CYS A 203 -22.51 6.67 3.10
N ASN A 204 -21.74 7.71 2.81
CA ASN A 204 -21.35 8.08 1.44
C ASN A 204 -20.06 7.38 0.97
N TRP A 205 -19.61 6.38 1.72
CA TRP A 205 -18.41 5.59 1.47
C TRP A 205 -18.75 4.09 1.56
N GLY A 206 -18.02 3.27 0.80
CA GLY A 206 -18.10 1.80 0.90
C GLY A 206 -17.22 1.24 2.02
N GLY A 207 -16.11 1.92 2.33
CA GLY A 207 -15.19 1.58 3.40
C GLY A 207 -14.60 2.83 4.07
N LEU A 208 -14.07 2.63 5.26
CA LEU A 208 -13.32 3.64 6.01
C LEU A 208 -12.26 2.96 6.88
N ALA A 209 -11.08 3.55 7.00
CA ALA A 209 -10.02 3.00 7.82
C ALA A 209 -9.15 4.06 8.49
N ASN A 210 -8.53 3.66 9.61
CA ASN A 210 -7.43 4.42 10.20
C ASN A 210 -6.20 4.36 9.28
N VAL A 211 -5.52 5.49 9.11
CA VAL A 211 -4.33 5.59 8.26
C VAL A 211 -3.04 5.38 9.06
N GLY A 212 -2.24 4.38 8.70
CA GLY A 212 -0.87 4.15 9.17
C GLY A 212 -0.68 3.72 10.63
N CYS A 213 -1.78 3.45 11.35
CA CYS A 213 -1.88 3.01 12.75
C CYS A 213 -0.54 2.96 13.54
N PRO A 214 -0.09 4.10 14.10
CA PRO A 214 1.16 4.13 14.84
C PRO A 214 1.04 3.38 16.17
N GLY A 215 2.08 2.65 16.56
CA GLY A 215 2.24 2.11 17.91
C GLY A 215 1.47 0.82 18.19
N SER A 216 0.76 0.80 19.33
CA SER A 216 -0.03 -0.32 19.85
C SER A 216 -1.54 -0.13 19.68
N ASP A 217 -1.96 0.94 19.01
CA ASP A 217 -3.37 1.25 18.82
C ASP A 217 -4.03 0.28 17.84
N ASP A 218 -5.33 0.02 18.03
CA ASP A 218 -6.11 -0.83 17.15
C ASP A 218 -6.18 -0.22 15.74
N CYS A 219 -5.82 -0.99 14.71
CA CYS A 219 -6.14 -0.62 13.34
C CYS A 219 -7.58 -0.97 13.04
N THR A 220 -8.47 0.01 13.19
CA THR A 220 -9.87 -0.17 12.85
C THR A 220 -10.14 0.09 11.36
N THR A 221 -10.97 -0.77 10.80
CA THR A 221 -11.50 -0.70 9.44
C THR A 221 -12.99 -0.97 9.49
N TRP A 222 -13.78 -0.16 8.79
CA TRP A 222 -15.23 -0.30 8.65
C TRP A 222 -15.57 -0.56 7.19
N ILE A 223 -16.39 -1.57 6.94
CA ILE A 223 -16.86 -1.94 5.61
C ILE A 223 -18.38 -1.87 5.61
N SER A 224 -18.94 -1.17 4.62
CA SER A 224 -20.36 -0.91 4.46
C SER A 224 -20.91 -1.61 3.21
N PRO A 225 -21.14 -2.94 3.24
CA PRO A 225 -21.80 -3.65 2.15
C PRO A 225 -23.27 -3.23 2.00
N ASP A 226 -23.83 -3.37 0.79
CA ASP A 226 -25.27 -3.24 0.57
C ASP A 226 -26.02 -4.47 1.10
N LEU A 227 -27.28 -4.30 1.50
CA LEU A 227 -28.13 -5.41 1.96
C LEU A 227 -28.36 -6.50 0.90
N LYS A 228 -28.20 -6.16 -0.38
CA LYS A 228 -28.34 -7.05 -1.52
C LYS A 228 -27.03 -7.69 -1.97
N ASP A 229 -25.90 -7.32 -1.36
CA ASP A 229 -24.61 -7.88 -1.73
C ASP A 229 -24.58 -9.38 -1.45
N THR A 230 -24.16 -10.14 -2.46
CA THR A 230 -24.03 -11.61 -2.40
C THR A 230 -22.58 -12.06 -2.16
N SER A 231 -21.64 -11.13 -2.12
CA SER A 231 -20.22 -11.36 -1.85
C SER A 231 -19.64 -10.11 -1.20
N VAL A 232 -18.59 -10.29 -0.38
CA VAL A 232 -17.79 -9.16 0.07
C VAL A 232 -16.91 -8.67 -1.09
N ASP A 233 -16.81 -7.35 -1.26
CA ASP A 233 -15.88 -6.71 -2.19
C ASP A 233 -14.47 -6.76 -1.57
N LEU A 234 -13.62 -7.64 -2.11
CA LEU A 234 -12.26 -7.83 -1.61
C LEU A 234 -11.33 -6.67 -1.97
N SER A 235 -11.56 -5.99 -3.11
CA SER A 235 -10.77 -4.81 -3.50
C SER A 235 -11.02 -3.66 -2.53
N LEU A 236 -12.28 -3.41 -2.20
CA LEU A 236 -12.66 -2.41 -1.20
C LEU A 236 -12.07 -2.74 0.17
N VAL A 237 -12.17 -4.00 0.61
CA VAL A 237 -11.56 -4.42 1.88
C VAL A 237 -10.05 -4.16 1.87
N LEU A 238 -9.35 -4.51 0.78
CA LEU A 238 -7.91 -4.30 0.69
C LEU A 238 -7.52 -2.83 0.62
N HIS A 239 -8.33 -1.98 -0.02
CA HIS A 239 -8.19 -0.53 0.00
C HIS A 239 -8.10 -0.03 1.45
N GLU A 240 -9.08 -0.39 2.28
CA GLU A 240 -9.12 0.03 3.67
C GLU A 240 -7.99 -0.59 4.51
N LEU A 241 -7.67 -1.87 4.29
CA LEU A 241 -6.54 -2.51 4.98
C LEU A 241 -5.19 -1.91 4.58
N ALA A 242 -5.06 -1.39 3.38
CA ALA A 242 -3.87 -0.70 2.91
C ALA A 242 -3.76 0.70 3.52
N HIS A 243 -4.86 1.39 3.78
CA HIS A 243 -4.84 2.58 4.64
C HIS A 243 -4.27 2.27 6.02
N ASN A 244 -4.60 1.12 6.63
CA ASN A 244 -4.03 0.75 7.94
C ASN A 244 -2.49 0.67 7.96
N ILE A 245 -1.83 0.44 6.82
CA ILE A 245 -0.36 0.54 6.70
C ILE A 245 0.16 1.85 6.14
N GLY A 246 -0.73 2.82 5.96
CA GLY A 246 -0.38 4.18 5.62
C GLY A 246 -0.22 4.41 4.13
N LEU A 247 -0.81 3.57 3.28
CA LEU A 247 -0.94 3.91 1.87
C LEU A 247 -1.94 5.07 1.70
N ALA A 248 -1.65 5.95 0.76
CA ALA A 248 -2.59 6.98 0.29
C ALA A 248 -3.45 6.42 -0.85
N HIS A 249 -4.46 7.17 -1.29
CA HIS A 249 -5.14 6.83 -2.54
C HIS A 249 -4.17 6.79 -3.73
N SER A 250 -4.58 6.21 -4.86
CA SER A 250 -3.85 6.31 -6.13
C SER A 250 -4.63 7.19 -7.10
N ALA A 251 -4.04 8.33 -7.43
CA ALA A 251 -4.72 9.45 -8.04
C ALA A 251 -4.27 9.68 -9.48
N ARG A 252 -4.99 10.57 -10.18
CA ARG A 252 -4.67 11.04 -11.53
C ARG A 252 -4.99 12.53 -11.66
N VAL A 253 -4.26 13.22 -12.53
CA VAL A 253 -4.70 14.52 -13.05
C VAL A 253 -5.47 14.30 -14.36
N VAL A 254 -6.74 14.65 -14.35
CA VAL A 254 -7.71 14.44 -15.43
C VAL A 254 -7.82 15.73 -16.25
N CYS A 255 -7.21 15.76 -17.43
CA CYS A 255 -7.14 16.93 -18.32
C CYS A 255 -8.03 16.81 -19.56
N ASP A 256 -9.12 16.07 -19.47
CA ASP A 256 -9.93 15.68 -20.65
C ASP A 256 -10.94 16.77 -21.04
N SER A 257 -10.94 17.89 -20.31
CA SER A 257 -11.69 19.11 -20.56
C SER A 257 -10.73 20.31 -20.67
N ALA A 258 -11.25 21.52 -20.90
CA ALA A 258 -10.44 22.74 -20.90
C ALA A 258 -9.68 22.99 -19.58
N THR A 259 -10.07 22.32 -18.49
CA THR A 259 -9.41 22.39 -17.19
C THR A 259 -8.92 21.01 -16.75
N CYS A 260 -7.72 20.95 -16.18
CA CYS A 260 -7.23 19.78 -15.48
C CYS A 260 -7.80 19.74 -14.05
N GLN A 261 -8.35 18.61 -13.65
CA GLN A 261 -8.85 18.37 -12.30
C GLN A 261 -8.05 17.25 -11.63
N PHE A 262 -7.87 17.36 -10.33
CA PHE A 262 -7.27 16.30 -9.52
C PHE A 262 -8.35 15.30 -9.14
N ASP A 263 -8.16 14.04 -9.54
CA ASP A 263 -9.04 12.92 -9.16
C ASP A 263 -8.27 12.00 -8.21
N ASP A 264 -8.66 12.05 -6.94
CA ASP A 264 -7.98 11.35 -5.84
C ASP A 264 -8.04 9.82 -6.00
N TYR A 265 -9.04 9.32 -6.73
CA TYR A 265 -9.20 7.89 -7.04
C TYR A 265 -9.01 7.61 -8.53
N GLY A 266 -8.34 8.51 -9.26
CA GLY A 266 -8.29 8.47 -10.72
C GLY A 266 -7.42 7.36 -11.33
N ASP A 267 -6.69 6.58 -10.54
CA ASP A 267 -5.95 5.40 -11.01
C ASP A 267 -6.82 4.14 -10.95
N PHE A 268 -7.40 3.76 -12.08
CA PHE A 268 -8.24 2.56 -12.23
C PHE A 268 -7.44 1.25 -12.30
N THR A 269 -6.13 1.29 -12.18
CA THR A 269 -5.26 0.10 -12.20
C THR A 269 -4.80 -0.30 -10.80
N ASP A 270 -5.13 0.49 -9.79
CA ASP A 270 -4.75 0.26 -8.41
C ASP A 270 -6.02 0.26 -7.55
N PHE A 271 -6.15 -0.71 -6.64
CA PHE A 271 -7.28 -0.71 -5.71
C PHE A 271 -7.20 0.43 -4.69
N MET A 272 -6.06 1.10 -4.52
CA MET A 272 -5.96 2.38 -3.79
C MET A 272 -6.54 3.56 -4.59
N GLY A 273 -6.77 3.41 -5.89
CA GLY A 273 -7.59 4.34 -6.68
C GLY A 273 -9.03 3.80 -6.79
N SER A 274 -9.67 4.02 -7.94
CA SER A 274 -10.98 3.44 -8.27
C SER A 274 -10.86 2.08 -8.98
N GLY A 275 -9.69 1.44 -8.93
CA GLY A 275 -9.46 0.15 -9.56
C GLY A 275 -10.20 -0.98 -8.85
N GLY A 276 -10.90 -1.81 -9.61
CA GLY A 276 -11.47 -3.06 -9.15
C GLY A 276 -11.20 -4.17 -10.16
N PRO A 277 -11.25 -5.45 -9.75
CA PRO A 277 -11.12 -6.54 -10.71
C PRO A 277 -12.34 -6.56 -11.64
N ASN A 278 -12.13 -6.73 -12.94
CA ASN A 278 -13.20 -6.87 -13.94
C ASN A 278 -14.14 -8.07 -13.70
N ASP A 279 -13.75 -8.96 -12.79
CA ASP A 279 -14.50 -10.12 -12.36
C ASP A 279 -14.30 -10.28 -10.85
N LYS A 280 -15.36 -10.59 -10.11
CA LYS A 280 -15.31 -10.77 -8.65
C LYS A 280 -14.26 -11.81 -8.20
N ASP A 281 -13.89 -12.75 -9.05
CA ASP A 281 -12.91 -13.81 -8.74
C ASP A 281 -11.49 -13.47 -9.21
N GLY A 282 -11.27 -12.30 -9.82
CA GLY A 282 -9.95 -11.80 -10.18
C GLY A 282 -9.24 -11.06 -9.04
N LEU A 283 -7.93 -10.90 -9.19
CA LEU A 283 -7.08 -10.08 -8.31
C LEU A 283 -6.62 -8.82 -9.05
N LEU A 284 -6.75 -7.65 -8.42
CA LEU A 284 -6.09 -6.42 -8.86
C LEU A 284 -5.01 -6.06 -7.83
N CYS A 285 -3.74 -6.01 -8.22
CA CYS A 285 -2.67 -5.71 -7.27
C CYS A 285 -2.28 -4.22 -7.27
N LEU A 286 -1.54 -3.79 -6.24
CA LEU A 286 -1.03 -2.43 -6.10
C LEU A 286 -0.16 -2.01 -7.30
N SER A 287 -0.23 -0.73 -7.65
CA SER A 287 0.72 -0.08 -8.56
C SER A 287 2.14 -0.10 -7.99
N ALA A 288 3.13 0.12 -8.85
CA ALA A 288 4.54 0.13 -8.45
C ALA A 288 4.87 1.07 -7.26
N PRO A 289 4.45 2.35 -7.22
CA PRO A 289 4.75 3.21 -6.07
C PRO A 289 4.09 2.74 -4.78
N GLN A 290 2.84 2.26 -4.84
CA GLN A 290 2.13 1.75 -3.66
C GLN A 290 2.76 0.45 -3.14
N ALA A 291 3.06 -0.48 -4.05
CA ALA A 291 3.74 -1.74 -3.71
C ALA A 291 5.17 -1.50 -3.17
N TYR A 292 5.87 -0.49 -3.67
CA TYR A 292 7.16 -0.06 -3.13
C TYR A 292 7.01 0.49 -1.71
N LYS A 293 6.04 1.40 -1.48
CA LYS A 293 5.74 1.96 -0.16
C LYS A 293 5.38 0.86 0.85
N ALA A 294 4.59 -0.14 0.44
CA ALA A 294 4.25 -1.29 1.26
C ALA A 294 5.43 -2.28 1.49
N GLY A 295 6.54 -2.13 0.76
CA GLY A 295 7.67 -3.07 0.78
C GLY A 295 7.41 -4.38 0.05
N TRP A 296 6.36 -4.44 -0.78
CA TRP A 296 5.96 -5.63 -1.54
C TRP A 296 6.75 -5.79 -2.82
N SER A 297 7.21 -4.69 -3.42
CA SER A 297 8.06 -4.71 -4.60
C SER A 297 9.29 -3.80 -4.42
N SER A 298 10.27 -3.99 -5.30
CA SER A 298 11.48 -3.16 -5.37
C SER A 298 11.87 -2.92 -6.84
N PRO A 299 12.73 -1.93 -7.11
CA PRO A 299 13.25 -1.73 -8.45
C PRO A 299 14.03 -2.94 -8.95
N VAL A 300 14.10 -3.11 -10.28
CA VAL A 300 15.02 -4.08 -10.90
C VAL A 300 16.48 -3.75 -10.54
N ALA A 301 17.40 -4.69 -10.73
CA ALA A 301 18.82 -4.43 -10.50
C ALA A 301 19.31 -3.25 -11.37
N GLY A 302 19.87 -2.21 -10.74
CA GLY A 302 20.26 -0.98 -11.42
C GLY A 302 19.08 -0.08 -11.84
N GLY A 303 17.84 -0.45 -11.52
CA GLY A 303 16.62 0.29 -11.86
C GLY A 303 16.28 1.43 -10.91
N GLU A 304 17.11 1.70 -9.89
CA GLU A 304 17.00 2.88 -9.05
C GLU A 304 18.19 3.81 -9.31
N PHE A 305 17.92 5.02 -9.79
CA PHE A 305 18.95 5.99 -10.17
C PHE A 305 18.37 7.41 -10.22
N LYS A 306 19.24 8.43 -10.21
CA LYS A 306 18.82 9.81 -10.44
C LYS A 306 18.72 10.08 -11.92
N LEU A 307 17.77 10.91 -12.34
CA LEU A 307 17.63 11.35 -13.72
C LEU A 307 18.94 11.95 -14.26
N THR A 308 19.70 12.64 -13.42
CA THR A 308 21.01 13.22 -13.75
C THR A 308 22.11 12.20 -14.04
N ASP A 309 21.91 10.94 -13.66
CA ASP A 309 22.87 9.87 -13.88
C ASP A 309 22.73 9.26 -15.29
N LEU A 310 21.64 9.58 -16.01
CA LEU A 310 21.43 9.14 -17.38
C LEU A 310 22.27 9.96 -18.37
N ALA A 311 22.86 9.29 -19.36
CA ALA A 311 23.64 9.94 -20.40
C ALA A 311 22.74 10.78 -21.32
N VAL A 312 22.94 12.10 -21.34
CA VAL A 312 22.22 13.05 -22.19
C VAL A 312 22.59 12.84 -23.67
N GLY A 313 21.59 12.84 -24.56
CA GLY A 313 21.81 12.70 -26.01
C GLY A 313 22.36 11.34 -26.44
N SER A 314 22.41 10.36 -25.54
CA SER A 314 22.86 9.01 -25.86
C SER A 314 21.82 8.25 -26.70
N THR A 315 22.30 7.24 -27.43
CA THR A 315 21.41 6.30 -28.13
C THR A 315 20.55 5.56 -27.10
N PHE A 316 19.35 5.14 -27.53
CA PHE A 316 18.42 4.39 -26.67
C PHE A 316 19.08 3.19 -25.97
N ASP A 317 20.04 2.55 -26.64
CA ASP A 317 20.75 1.38 -26.13
C ASP A 317 21.58 1.64 -24.86
N ASN A 318 22.11 2.86 -24.69
CA ASN A 318 22.98 3.20 -23.55
C ASN A 318 22.19 3.37 -22.24
N ASN A 319 20.87 3.57 -22.32
CA ASN A 319 19.96 3.72 -21.18
C ASN A 319 18.82 2.68 -21.24
N LYS A 320 19.06 1.53 -21.88
CA LYS A 320 18.04 0.50 -22.04
C LYS A 320 17.89 -0.32 -20.76
N PHE A 321 16.66 -0.39 -20.26
CA PHE A 321 16.28 -1.28 -19.17
C PHE A 321 15.28 -2.32 -19.66
N VAL A 322 15.41 -3.55 -19.15
CA VAL A 322 14.42 -4.61 -19.38
C VAL A 322 13.58 -4.75 -18.12
N LEU A 323 12.29 -4.47 -18.25
CA LEU A 323 11.33 -4.62 -17.17
C LEU A 323 10.58 -5.95 -17.32
N PRO A 324 10.62 -6.83 -16.32
CA PRO A 324 9.71 -7.97 -16.31
C PRO A 324 8.28 -7.48 -16.05
N ALA A 325 7.29 -8.27 -16.48
CA ALA A 325 5.92 -8.04 -16.03
C ALA A 325 5.85 -8.16 -14.51
N ALA A 326 5.08 -7.30 -13.84
CA ALA A 326 4.93 -7.27 -12.39
C ALA A 326 4.63 -8.67 -11.81
N ALA A 327 3.80 -9.45 -12.49
CA ALA A 327 3.47 -10.83 -12.11
C ALA A 327 4.64 -11.81 -11.97
N LEU A 328 5.80 -11.53 -12.57
CA LEU A 328 6.92 -12.48 -12.64
C LEU A 328 7.92 -12.35 -11.48
N SER A 329 8.03 -11.17 -10.88
CA SER A 329 9.03 -10.91 -9.84
C SER A 329 8.63 -9.72 -9.00
N ASP A 330 9.03 -9.73 -7.73
CA ASP A 330 8.93 -8.57 -6.84
C ASP A 330 9.94 -7.46 -7.18
N LYS A 331 10.83 -7.70 -8.16
CA LYS A 331 11.75 -6.73 -8.75
C LYS A 331 11.30 -6.40 -10.17
N ASN A 332 10.44 -5.41 -10.33
CA ASN A 332 9.67 -5.27 -11.58
C ASN A 332 9.45 -3.84 -12.12
N PHE A 333 10.09 -2.84 -11.52
CA PHE A 333 9.93 -1.45 -11.98
C PHE A 333 11.26 -0.69 -11.97
N LEU A 334 11.26 0.49 -12.60
CA LEU A 334 12.30 1.52 -12.44
C LEU A 334 11.82 2.57 -11.45
N ARG A 335 12.71 3.05 -10.59
CA ARG A 335 12.52 4.21 -9.73
C ARG A 335 13.52 5.29 -10.14
N ILE A 336 13.03 6.30 -10.83
CA ILE A 336 13.85 7.38 -11.39
C ILE A 336 13.68 8.60 -10.50
N ILE A 337 14.68 8.92 -9.69
CA ILE A 337 14.66 10.10 -8.81
C ILE A 337 14.84 11.34 -9.69
N VAL A 338 13.84 12.21 -9.73
CA VAL A 338 13.82 13.40 -10.59
C VAL A 338 14.19 14.66 -9.78
N ASP A 339 14.07 15.85 -10.38
CA ASP A 339 14.34 17.10 -9.67
C ASP A 339 13.43 17.24 -8.43
N GLN A 340 14.05 17.66 -7.33
CA GLN A 340 13.39 17.91 -6.05
C GLN A 340 12.99 19.39 -5.90
N GLY A 341 13.19 20.21 -6.94
CA GLY A 341 12.75 21.59 -7.03
C GLY A 341 11.29 21.77 -6.61
N GLY A 342 11.04 22.77 -5.76
CA GLY A 342 9.70 23.05 -5.21
C GLY A 342 9.32 22.21 -3.99
N MET A 343 10.14 21.24 -3.56
CA MET A 343 9.96 20.56 -2.27
C MET A 343 10.57 21.39 -1.14
N ALA A 344 9.89 21.45 0.01
CA ALA A 344 10.44 22.12 1.19
C ALA A 344 11.74 21.43 1.66
N VAL A 345 12.73 22.21 2.11
CA VAL A 345 14.06 21.69 2.52
C VAL A 345 13.96 20.65 3.64
N SER A 346 12.99 20.78 4.55
CA SER A 346 12.71 19.79 5.59
C SER A 346 12.21 18.46 5.03
N THR A 347 11.48 18.50 3.92
CA THR A 347 10.90 17.34 3.22
C THR A 347 11.94 16.61 2.36
N ILE A 348 12.85 17.33 1.70
CA ILE A 348 13.92 16.75 0.87
C ILE A 348 14.84 15.81 1.67
N ARG A 349 14.96 16.03 2.99
CA ARG A 349 15.78 15.17 3.86
C ARG A 349 15.15 13.80 4.14
N THR A 350 13.87 13.62 3.86
CA THR A 350 13.12 12.41 4.22
C THR A 350 12.31 11.81 3.08
N LEU A 351 11.95 12.59 2.07
CA LEU A 351 11.14 12.18 0.93
C LEU A 351 11.87 12.48 -0.38
N GLU A 352 11.58 11.70 -1.41
CA GLU A 352 12.17 11.82 -2.73
C GLU A 352 11.07 11.75 -3.79
N ARG A 353 10.96 12.80 -4.61
CA ARG A 353 10.16 12.79 -5.84
C ARG A 353 10.79 11.86 -6.86
N ALA A 354 10.04 10.84 -7.26
CA ALA A 354 10.49 9.84 -8.22
C ALA A 354 9.38 9.44 -9.20
N LEU A 355 9.80 9.06 -10.40
CA LEU A 355 8.97 8.36 -11.36
C LEU A 355 9.11 6.86 -11.16
N TYR A 356 7.99 6.15 -11.23
CA TYR A 356 7.89 4.70 -11.14
C TYR A 356 7.43 4.19 -12.49
N VAL A 357 8.27 3.41 -13.17
CA VAL A 357 7.99 2.86 -14.50
C VAL A 357 7.83 1.35 -14.37
N SER A 358 6.64 0.83 -14.63
CA SER A 358 6.32 -0.58 -14.43
C SER A 358 5.57 -1.18 -15.61
N PHE A 359 5.73 -2.48 -15.85
CA PHE A 359 5.02 -3.20 -16.90
C PHE A 359 4.06 -4.20 -16.26
N ARG A 360 2.76 -4.15 -16.61
CA ARG A 360 1.75 -5.06 -16.03
C ARG A 360 1.05 -5.87 -17.11
N VAL A 361 0.85 -7.15 -16.79
CA VAL A 361 0.22 -8.14 -17.68
C VAL A 361 -0.75 -8.95 -16.84
N ARG A 362 -2.01 -8.96 -17.26
CA ARG A 362 -3.05 -9.79 -16.65
C ARG A 362 -2.65 -11.26 -16.74
N GLN A 363 -2.61 -11.91 -15.58
CA GLN A 363 -2.40 -13.35 -15.51
C GLN A 363 -3.71 -14.14 -15.65
N PRO A 364 -3.63 -15.43 -16.00
CA PRO A 364 -4.80 -16.30 -16.01
C PRO A 364 -5.50 -16.37 -14.64
N ARG A 365 -6.80 -16.68 -14.67
CA ARG A 365 -7.61 -16.94 -13.46
C ARG A 365 -7.62 -18.41 -13.03
N THR A 366 -7.20 -19.29 -13.93
CA THR A 366 -7.25 -20.74 -13.76
C THR A 366 -5.84 -21.34 -13.83
N PRO A 367 -5.53 -22.36 -13.00
CA PRO A 367 -6.41 -23.01 -12.02
C PRO A 367 -6.67 -22.17 -10.75
N THR A 368 -5.86 -21.12 -10.53
CA THR A 368 -5.98 -20.17 -9.42
C THR A 368 -5.69 -18.75 -9.91
N PRO A 369 -6.37 -17.71 -9.39
CA PRO A 369 -6.13 -16.32 -9.78
C PRO A 369 -4.67 -15.90 -9.61
N GLY A 370 -4.03 -15.53 -10.72
CA GLY A 370 -2.69 -14.97 -10.71
C GLY A 370 -2.67 -13.46 -10.40
N TYR A 371 -1.46 -12.90 -10.32
CA TYR A 371 -1.23 -11.47 -10.15
C TYR A 371 -1.97 -10.68 -11.25
N ASP A 372 -2.71 -9.64 -10.88
CA ASP A 372 -3.48 -8.84 -11.84
C ASP A 372 -4.46 -9.65 -12.71
N SER A 373 -4.90 -10.83 -12.28
CA SER A 373 -5.88 -11.64 -13.02
C SER A 373 -7.24 -10.95 -13.22
N GLY A 374 -7.53 -9.91 -12.42
CA GLY A 374 -8.68 -9.01 -12.55
C GLY A 374 -8.41 -7.72 -13.33
N LEU A 375 -7.17 -7.47 -13.79
CA LEU A 375 -6.83 -6.24 -14.53
C LEU A 375 -7.63 -6.13 -15.83
N ALA A 376 -8.18 -4.95 -16.09
CA ALA A 376 -9.01 -4.76 -17.28
C ALA A 376 -8.24 -4.94 -18.58
N ASP A 377 -8.95 -5.35 -19.64
CA ASP A 377 -8.37 -5.53 -20.98
C ASP A 377 -7.62 -4.29 -21.46
N ASP A 378 -8.19 -3.12 -21.20
CA ASP A 378 -7.65 -1.83 -21.64
C ASP A 378 -6.28 -1.51 -21.00
N TYR A 379 -6.05 -2.05 -19.80
CA TYR A 379 -4.84 -1.87 -18.99
C TYR A 379 -3.85 -3.05 -19.13
N ASN A 380 -4.24 -4.12 -19.81
CA ASN A 380 -3.42 -5.31 -19.95
C ASN A 380 -2.24 -5.10 -20.90
N ARG A 381 -1.05 -5.58 -20.51
CA ARG A 381 0.21 -5.48 -21.27
C ARG A 381 0.63 -4.04 -21.54
N ARG A 382 0.55 -3.17 -20.54
CA ARG A 382 0.92 -1.75 -20.68
C ARG A 382 2.08 -1.38 -19.77
N VAL A 383 2.80 -0.33 -20.15
CA VAL A 383 3.76 0.33 -19.27
C VAL A 383 3.07 1.48 -18.57
N PHE A 384 3.18 1.54 -17.25
CA PHE A 384 2.61 2.58 -16.41
C PHE A 384 3.73 3.47 -15.90
N VAL A 385 3.49 4.78 -15.97
CA VAL A 385 4.36 5.78 -15.38
C VAL A 385 3.60 6.49 -14.28
N HIS A 386 4.04 6.30 -13.05
CA HIS A 386 3.55 7.01 -11.88
C HIS A 386 4.59 8.00 -11.39
N GLU A 387 4.16 9.07 -10.75
CA GLU A 387 5.01 9.96 -9.96
C GLU A 387 4.59 9.83 -8.51
N PHE A 388 5.57 9.70 -7.60
CA PHE A 388 5.28 9.70 -6.18
C PHE A 388 6.41 10.40 -5.41
N ASN A 389 6.00 11.20 -4.43
CA ASN A 389 6.88 12.10 -3.68
C ASN A 389 7.30 11.52 -2.34
N GLU A 390 7.31 10.19 -2.20
CA GLU A 390 7.72 9.54 -0.97
C GLU A 390 8.73 8.42 -1.18
N THR A 391 9.27 7.97 -0.05
CA THR A 391 10.15 6.82 0.04
C THR A 391 9.44 5.69 0.79
N ALA A 392 9.95 4.46 0.63
CA ALA A 392 9.49 3.30 1.39
C ALA A 392 10.00 3.38 2.84
N ASP A 393 9.39 4.26 3.63
CA ASP A 393 9.58 4.34 5.08
C ASP A 393 8.33 3.86 5.84
N ASN A 394 8.50 3.55 7.13
CA ASN A 394 7.39 3.06 7.97
C ASN A 394 6.42 4.16 8.39
N LYS A 395 6.39 5.30 7.69
CA LYS A 395 5.49 6.41 7.97
C LYS A 395 4.31 6.36 7.01
N ALA A 396 3.15 6.76 7.53
CA ALA A 396 1.99 6.99 6.69
C ALA A 396 2.29 8.00 5.59
N SER A 397 1.75 7.74 4.41
CA SER A 397 1.84 8.63 3.28
C SER A 397 1.00 9.88 3.52
N ASP A 398 1.47 11.05 3.06
CA ASP A 398 0.67 12.27 3.03
C ASP A 398 -0.49 12.07 2.05
N GLN A 399 -1.68 11.92 2.61
CA GLN A 399 -2.91 11.67 1.84
C GLN A 399 -3.23 12.79 0.84
N ARG A 400 -2.63 13.98 0.99
CA ARG A 400 -2.79 15.10 0.05
C ARG A 400 -1.81 15.05 -1.12
N LYS A 401 -0.87 14.10 -1.10
CA LYS A 401 0.16 13.91 -2.12
C LYS A 401 0.25 12.42 -2.49
N PRO A 402 -0.86 11.80 -2.91
CA PRO A 402 -0.87 10.39 -3.32
C PRO A 402 0.06 10.15 -4.51
N PRO A 403 0.43 8.89 -4.79
CA PRO A 403 0.96 8.51 -6.09
C PRO A 403 0.03 8.97 -7.21
N LEU A 404 0.62 9.54 -8.27
CA LEU A 404 -0.09 10.06 -9.42
C LEU A 404 0.30 9.28 -10.65
N ILE A 405 -0.65 8.60 -11.29
CA ILE A 405 -0.43 8.08 -12.63
C ILE A 405 -0.30 9.24 -13.63
N GLN A 406 0.88 9.34 -14.25
CA GLN A 406 1.24 10.40 -15.19
C GLN A 406 0.94 9.99 -16.63
N GLY A 407 0.98 8.70 -16.92
CA GLY A 407 0.70 8.19 -18.25
C GLY A 407 0.75 6.67 -18.31
N MET A 408 0.13 6.16 -19.36
CA MET A 408 0.19 4.75 -19.74
C MET A 408 0.68 4.67 -21.19
N LEU A 409 1.72 3.88 -21.40
CA LEU A 409 2.31 3.68 -22.72
C LEU A 409 1.62 2.53 -23.43
N ASP A 410 1.34 2.78 -24.70
CA ASP A 410 0.54 1.90 -25.51
C ASP A 410 1.30 0.70 -26.10
N VAL A 411 0.56 -0.39 -26.32
CA VAL A 411 0.95 -1.49 -27.21
C VAL A 411 0.04 -1.41 -28.41
N LYS A 412 0.56 -0.78 -29.46
CA LYS A 412 -0.09 -0.72 -30.76
C LYS A 412 -0.34 -2.15 -31.26
N ASP A 413 -1.52 -2.39 -31.82
CA ASP A 413 -1.82 -3.67 -32.44
C ASP A 413 -1.01 -3.87 -33.75
N SER A 414 -1.21 -5.00 -34.43
CA SER A 414 -0.54 -5.28 -35.71
C SER A 414 -0.86 -4.26 -36.82
N THR A 415 -1.88 -3.41 -36.62
CA THR A 415 -2.27 -2.33 -37.53
C THR A 415 -1.71 -0.96 -37.11
N GLY A 416 -0.92 -0.92 -36.03
CA GLY A 416 -0.34 0.31 -35.51
C GLY A 416 -1.33 1.19 -34.74
N LYS A 417 -2.54 0.70 -34.44
CA LYS A 417 -3.59 1.46 -33.77
C LYS A 417 -3.50 1.31 -32.26
N SER A 418 -3.76 2.44 -31.59
CA SER A 418 -3.96 2.47 -30.16
C SER A 418 -5.36 1.97 -29.78
N PRO A 419 -5.48 1.08 -28.79
CA PRO A 419 -6.77 0.68 -28.26
C PRO A 419 -7.41 1.85 -27.53
N THR A 420 -8.72 1.99 -27.71
CA THR A 420 -9.52 2.93 -26.92
C THR A 420 -9.65 2.37 -25.51
N VAL A 421 -9.20 3.13 -24.51
CA VAL A 421 -9.35 2.78 -23.10
C VAL A 421 -10.69 3.29 -22.60
N LYS A 422 -11.43 2.47 -21.84
CA LYS A 422 -12.64 2.92 -21.15
C LYS A 422 -12.32 3.99 -20.11
N GLY A 423 -13.28 4.91 -19.93
CA GLY A 423 -13.11 6.08 -19.08
C GLY A 423 -12.45 7.23 -19.84
N THR A 424 -12.20 8.33 -19.15
CA THR A 424 -11.73 9.57 -19.78
C THR A 424 -10.21 9.57 -20.06
N TRP A 425 -9.54 8.42 -20.14
CA TRP A 425 -8.07 8.37 -20.26
C TRP A 425 -7.48 8.91 -21.57
N GLY A 426 -8.33 9.23 -22.55
CA GLY A 426 -7.90 9.76 -23.84
C GLY A 426 -7.11 8.74 -24.66
N VAL A 427 -6.36 9.23 -25.65
CA VAL A 427 -5.48 8.40 -26.48
C VAL A 427 -4.21 8.10 -25.70
N LEU A 428 -3.83 6.83 -25.64
CA LEU A 428 -2.58 6.40 -25.03
C LEU A 428 -1.39 6.88 -25.86
N SER A 429 -0.37 7.38 -25.19
CA SER A 429 0.86 7.77 -25.87
C SER A 429 1.75 6.54 -26.08
N ASP A 430 2.49 6.49 -27.18
CA ASP A 430 3.60 5.53 -27.33
C ASP A 430 4.87 5.98 -26.58
N THR A 431 4.88 7.24 -26.12
CA THR A 431 6.01 7.84 -25.41
C THR A 431 5.58 8.77 -24.28
N PHE A 432 6.24 8.69 -23.13
CA PHE A 432 6.02 9.61 -22.02
C PHE A 432 7.21 10.56 -21.91
N THR A 433 6.93 11.85 -21.74
CA THR A 433 7.96 12.89 -21.58
C THR A 433 7.83 13.56 -20.23
N TYR A 434 8.92 13.58 -19.46
CA TYR A 434 9.00 14.33 -18.21
C TYR A 434 9.96 15.51 -18.38
N GLY A 435 9.47 16.71 -18.08
CA GLY A 435 10.21 17.96 -18.24
C GLY A 435 10.33 18.41 -19.69
N SER A 436 9.40 19.25 -20.16
CA SER A 436 9.62 20.07 -21.36
C SER A 436 8.84 21.38 -21.28
N VAL A 437 9.54 22.45 -20.90
CA VAL A 437 9.37 23.74 -21.59
C VAL A 437 10.31 23.67 -22.80
N ALA A 438 9.90 24.20 -23.95
CA ALA A 438 10.72 24.17 -25.16
C ALA A 438 12.17 24.62 -24.88
N GLY A 439 13.15 23.75 -25.14
CA GLY A 439 14.58 24.07 -25.01
C GLY A 439 15.34 23.50 -23.81
N GLN A 440 14.79 22.57 -23.02
CA GLN A 440 15.54 21.87 -21.95
C GLN A 440 15.57 20.34 -22.14
N ASN A 441 16.62 19.71 -21.59
CA ASN A 441 16.79 18.26 -21.53
C ASN A 441 15.61 17.62 -20.78
N GLY A 442 14.86 16.74 -21.45
CA GLY A 442 13.73 16.00 -20.87
C GLY A 442 13.97 14.49 -20.86
N LEU A 443 13.34 13.78 -19.93
CA LEU A 443 13.31 12.32 -19.95
C LEU A 443 12.25 11.86 -20.94
N ARG A 444 12.62 10.96 -21.87
CA ARG A 444 11.66 10.30 -22.76
C ARG A 444 11.68 8.79 -22.54
N ILE A 445 10.54 8.25 -22.13
CA ILE A 445 10.31 6.81 -21.98
C ILE A 445 9.55 6.33 -23.21
N ARG A 446 10.01 5.23 -23.82
CA ARG A 446 9.35 4.60 -24.97
C ARG A 446 9.31 3.10 -24.76
N GLN A 447 8.22 2.49 -25.17
CA GLN A 447 8.20 1.05 -25.42
C GLN A 447 8.87 0.77 -26.76
N VAL A 448 9.69 -0.30 -26.83
CA VAL A 448 10.41 -0.73 -28.04
C VAL A 448 9.93 -2.11 -28.46
#